data_AF-A0AAD0WX97-F1
#
_entry.id   AF-A0AAD0WX97-F1
#
_cell.length_a   1.000
_cell.length_b   1.000
_cell.length_c   1.000
_cell.angle_alpha   90.00
_cell.angle_beta   90.00
_cell.angle_gamma   90.00
#
_symmetry.space_group_name_H-M   'P 1'
#
loop_
_entity.id
_entity.type
_entity.pdbx_description
1 polymer ?
#
loop_
_entity_poly.entity_id
_entity_poly.type
_entity_poly.pdbx_seq_one_letter_code
_entity_poly.pdbx_strand_id
1 'polypeptide(L)'
;MALVRNFTQIPNEIFQSQNLSAKAMGLYAYLKFRSYSGNARRSFPSQKKIMKDLKIGTHRTLRNLIQELVVNGFLEWKKGSIYTGNSDYKLLVPNIPNIDSG
;
A
#
# COMPACT_ATOMS: atom_id res chain seq x y z
N MET A 1 -7.43 23.13 -18.78
CA MET A 1 -6.43 23.22 -17.69
C MET A 1 -6.24 21.83 -17.12
N ALA A 2 -5.16 21.13 -17.49
CA ALA A 2 -4.87 19.80 -16.98
C ALA A 2 -4.31 19.93 -15.56
N LEU A 3 -4.96 19.32 -14.56
CA LEU A 3 -4.40 19.20 -13.21
C LEU A 3 -3.04 18.52 -13.30
N VAL A 4 -1.98 19.29 -13.05
CA VAL A 4 -0.62 18.78 -12.86
C VAL A 4 -0.69 17.72 -11.76
N ARG A 5 -0.25 16.50 -12.07
CA ARG A 5 -0.39 15.28 -11.26
C ARG A 5 0.42 15.32 -9.96
N ASN A 6 0.12 16.25 -9.06
CA ASN A 6 0.83 16.51 -7.80
C ASN A 6 0.19 15.81 -6.58
N PHE A 7 -0.82 14.97 -6.79
CA PHE A 7 -1.51 14.26 -5.72
C PHE A 7 -1.63 12.77 -6.04
N THR A 8 -1.68 11.98 -4.98
CA THR A 8 -1.89 10.52 -5.09
C THR A 8 -3.35 10.22 -4.82
N GLN A 9 -4.06 9.69 -5.81
CA GLN A 9 -5.42 9.20 -5.65
C GLN A 9 -5.41 7.83 -4.97
N ILE A 10 -6.19 7.70 -3.91
CA ILE A 10 -6.40 6.45 -3.17
C ILE A 10 -7.90 6.11 -3.13
N PRO A 11 -8.26 4.81 -3.14
CA PRO A 11 -9.65 4.36 -3.02
C PRO A 11 -10.27 4.76 -1.68
N ASN A 12 -11.55 5.16 -1.69
CA ASN A 12 -12.29 5.54 -0.47
C ASN A 12 -12.49 4.35 0.48
N GLU A 13 -12.49 3.14 -0.07
CA GLU A 13 -12.62 1.85 0.62
C GLU A 13 -11.56 1.69 1.72
N ILE A 14 -10.38 2.30 1.55
CA ILE A 14 -9.34 2.33 2.59
C ILE A 14 -9.82 3.03 3.85
N PHE A 15 -10.55 4.13 3.71
CA PHE A 15 -11.06 4.91 4.83
C PHE A 15 -12.33 4.31 5.42
N GLN A 16 -13.07 3.52 4.64
CA GLN A 16 -14.27 2.81 5.11
C GLN A 16 -13.92 1.54 5.89
N SER A 17 -12.70 1.00 5.72
CA SER A 17 -12.24 -0.16 6.48
C SER A 17 -12.05 0.19 7.97
N GLN A 18 -12.91 -0.32 8.83
CA GLN A 18 -12.82 -0.12 10.29
C GLN A 18 -11.58 -0.75 10.92
N ASN A 19 -10.93 -1.68 10.20
CA ASN A 19 -9.81 -2.48 10.70
C ASN A 19 -8.44 -1.97 10.24
N LEU A 20 -8.38 -0.77 9.63
CA LEU A 20 -7.13 -0.17 9.15
C LEU A 20 -6.72 1.04 10.02
N SER A 21 -5.50 0.96 10.56
CA SER A 21 -4.83 2.04 11.25
C SER A 21 -4.43 3.15 10.28
N ALA A 22 -4.39 4.38 10.79
CA ALA A 22 -3.92 5.54 10.02
C ALA A 22 -2.50 5.37 9.46
N LYS A 23 -1.63 4.61 10.14
CA LYS A 23 -0.28 4.30 9.67
C LYS A 23 -0.30 3.34 8.48
N ALA A 24 -1.19 2.35 8.48
CA ALA A 24 -1.35 1.44 7.34
C ALA A 24 -1.94 2.18 6.13
N MET A 25 -2.91 3.08 6.34
CA MET A 25 -3.41 3.98 5.29
C MET A 25 -2.28 4.83 4.68
N GLY A 26 -1.43 5.43 5.53
CA GLY A 26 -0.26 6.19 5.08
C GLY A 26 0.75 5.35 4.28
N LEU A 27 0.98 4.10 4.70
CA LEU A 27 1.82 3.17 3.95
C LEU A 27 1.22 2.85 2.57
N TYR A 28 -0.08 2.60 2.48
CA TYR A 28 -0.75 2.38 1.19
C TYR A 28 -0.59 3.59 0.27
N ALA A 29 -0.87 4.79 0.77
CA ALA A 29 -0.74 6.03 0.00
C ALA A 29 0.69 6.24 -0.51
N TYR A 30 1.69 5.96 0.32
CA TYR A 30 3.09 6.00 -0.09
C TYR A 30 3.40 4.97 -1.18
N LEU A 31 2.96 3.71 -1.04
CA LEU A 31 3.18 2.69 -2.07
C LEU A 31 2.48 3.06 -3.39
N LYS A 32 1.31 3.70 -3.33
CA LYS A 32 0.58 4.21 -4.50
C LYS A 32 1.35 5.33 -5.19
N PHE A 33 1.88 6.27 -4.42
CA PHE A 33 2.76 7.33 -4.92
C PHE A 33 4.03 6.77 -5.59
N ARG A 34 4.59 5.69 -5.03
CA ARG A 34 5.80 5.01 -5.53
C ARG A 34 5.52 3.96 -6.62
N SER A 35 4.26 3.74 -6.97
CA SER A 35 3.89 2.80 -8.04
C SER A 35 4.23 3.40 -9.40
N TYR A 36 4.73 2.57 -10.30
CA TYR A 36 5.09 3.01 -11.65
C TYR A 36 3.83 3.41 -12.42
N SER A 37 3.89 4.55 -13.11
CA SER A 37 2.77 5.06 -13.91
C SER A 37 2.38 4.07 -15.01
N GLY A 38 1.16 3.52 -14.91
CA GLY A 38 0.56 2.56 -15.85
C GLY A 38 -0.47 1.64 -15.17
N ASN A 39 -0.89 0.57 -15.84
CA ASN A 39 -1.72 -0.51 -15.25
C ASN A 39 -1.00 -1.26 -14.10
N ALA A 40 0.28 -0.98 -13.87
CA ALA A 40 1.09 -1.60 -12.83
C ALA A 40 0.75 -0.99 -11.46
N ARG A 41 -0.18 -1.62 -10.74
CA ARG A 41 -0.43 -1.39 -9.30
C ARG A 41 0.73 -1.90 -8.43
N ARG A 42 1.97 -1.96 -8.94
CA ARG A 42 3.12 -2.55 -8.28
C ARG A 42 4.19 -1.52 -7.99
N SER A 43 4.88 -1.73 -6.87
CA SER A 43 6.05 -0.95 -6.48
C SER A 43 7.11 -1.86 -5.86
N PHE A 44 8.37 -1.47 -5.98
CA PHE A 44 9.51 -2.24 -5.45
C PHE A 44 10.47 -1.40 -4.58
N PRO A 45 9.98 -0.49 -3.70
CA PRO A 45 10.86 0.22 -2.80
C PRO A 45 11.52 -0.75 -1.81
N SER A 46 12.78 -0.48 -1.45
CA SER A 46 13.42 -1.21 -0.36
C SER A 46 12.72 -0.89 0.97
N GLN A 47 12.67 -1.87 1.89
CA GLN A 47 12.10 -1.63 3.22
C GLN A 47 12.82 -0.51 3.98
N LYS A 48 14.15 -0.41 3.81
CA LYS A 48 14.93 0.72 4.36
C LYS A 48 14.45 2.07 3.84
N LYS A 49 14.11 2.16 2.55
CA LYS A 49 13.59 3.40 1.96
C LYS A 49 12.20 3.74 2.49
N ILE A 50 11.28 2.75 2.55
CA ILE A 50 9.95 2.95 3.16
C ILE A 50 10.10 3.49 4.59
N MET A 51 10.95 2.85 5.39
CA MET A 51 11.15 3.24 6.78
C MET A 51 11.72 4.66 6.92
N LYS A 52 12.68 5.03 6.07
CA LYS A 52 13.25 6.38 6.06
C LYS A 52 12.19 7.43 5.68
N ASP A 53 11.47 7.21 4.60
CA ASP A 53 10.54 8.18 4.04
C ASP A 53 9.30 8.36 4.94
N LEU A 54 8.81 7.28 5.56
CA LEU A 54 7.66 7.29 6.48
C LEU A 54 8.04 7.43 7.97
N LYS A 55 9.33 7.62 8.28
CA LYS A 55 9.85 7.72 9.65
C LYS A 55 9.42 6.54 10.54
N ILE A 56 9.43 5.32 10.00
CA ILE A 56 9.11 4.10 10.74
C ILE A 56 10.37 3.60 11.46
N GLY A 57 10.31 3.56 12.79
CA GLY A 57 11.49 3.26 13.62
C GLY A 57 11.96 1.81 13.61
N THR A 58 11.09 0.83 13.29
CA THR A 58 11.48 -0.59 13.36
C THR A 58 10.95 -1.41 12.17
N HIS A 59 11.72 -2.43 11.78
CA HIS A 59 11.28 -3.42 10.79
C HIS A 59 10.04 -4.18 11.23
N ARG A 60 9.88 -4.43 12.55
CA ARG A 60 8.69 -5.06 13.12
C ARG A 60 7.44 -4.22 12.87
N THR A 61 7.51 -2.92 13.11
CA THR A 61 6.40 -1.99 12.83
C THR A 61 6.04 -2.01 11.35
N LEU A 62 7.03 -1.90 10.46
CA LEU A 62 6.77 -1.98 9.02
C LEU A 62 6.10 -3.31 8.63
N ARG A 63 6.59 -4.44 9.16
CA ARG A 63 6.01 -5.76 8.88
C ARG A 63 4.56 -5.84 9.37
N ASN A 64 4.24 -5.31 10.54
CA ASN A 64 2.88 -5.29 11.05
C ASN A 64 1.94 -4.48 10.14
N LEU A 65 2.36 -3.29 9.70
CA LEU A 65 1.57 -2.46 8.78
C LEU A 65 1.36 -3.14 7.41
N ILE A 66 2.38 -3.84 6.91
CA ILE A 66 2.25 -4.65 5.68
C ILE A 66 1.23 -5.77 5.89
N GLN A 67 1.32 -6.51 7.00
CA GLN A 67 0.39 -7.60 7.31
C GLN A 67 -1.05 -7.10 7.45
N GLU A 68 -1.23 -5.95 8.08
CA GLU A 68 -2.53 -5.31 8.23
C GLU A 68 -3.19 -4.99 6.87
N LEU A 69 -2.42 -4.45 5.92
CA LEU A 69 -2.89 -4.24 4.54
C LEU A 69 -3.17 -5.55 3.79
N VAL A 70 -2.38 -6.60 4.03
CA VAL A 70 -2.56 -7.92 3.41
C VAL A 70 -3.83 -8.60 3.92
N VAL A 71 -4.04 -8.64 5.24
CA VAL A 71 -5.22 -9.25 5.88
C VAL A 71 -6.51 -8.56 5.45
N ASN A 72 -6.48 -7.22 5.30
CA ASN A 72 -7.63 -6.45 4.82
C ASN A 72 -7.78 -6.44 3.28
N GLY A 73 -6.97 -7.19 2.53
CA GLY A 73 -7.11 -7.34 1.08
C GLY A 73 -6.71 -6.10 0.26
N PHE A 74 -5.95 -5.17 0.83
CA PHE A 74 -5.47 -3.97 0.13
C PHE A 74 -4.08 -4.15 -0.50
N LEU A 75 -3.34 -5.20 -0.12
CA LEU A 75 -1.97 -5.42 -0.56
C LEU A 75 -1.66 -6.92 -0.77
N GLU A 76 -1.12 -7.26 -1.92
CA GLU A 76 -0.36 -8.50 -2.13
C GLU A 76 1.13 -8.19 -1.93
N TRP A 77 1.78 -8.87 -0.99
CA TRP A 77 3.20 -8.68 -0.68
C TRP A 77 4.00 -9.95 -0.97
N LYS A 78 5.06 -9.82 -1.78
CA LYS A 78 6.06 -10.88 -1.99
C LYS A 78 7.41 -10.41 -1.47
N LYS A 79 7.94 -11.15 -0.51
CA LYS A 79 9.25 -10.85 0.09
C LYS A 79 10.35 -11.00 -0.96
N GLY A 80 11.16 -9.96 -1.08
CA GLY A 80 12.40 -9.98 -1.86
C GLY A 80 13.52 -10.75 -1.17
N SER A 81 14.49 -11.20 -1.94
CA SER A 81 15.66 -11.96 -1.48
C SER A 81 16.94 -11.38 -2.07
N ILE A 82 18.09 -11.90 -1.65
CA ILE A 82 19.38 -11.56 -2.28
C ILE A 82 19.39 -11.87 -3.79
N TYR A 83 18.57 -12.83 -4.24
CA TYR A 83 18.47 -13.24 -5.64
C TYR A 83 17.39 -12.47 -6.42
N THR A 84 16.31 -12.06 -5.75
CA THR A 84 15.13 -11.43 -6.37
C THR A 84 15.05 -9.92 -6.14
N GLY A 85 15.93 -9.36 -5.32
CA GLY A 85 16.02 -7.93 -5.04
C GLY A 85 15.01 -7.44 -3.99
N ASN A 86 14.45 -6.25 -4.21
CA ASN A 86 13.49 -5.65 -3.30
C ASN A 86 12.18 -6.46 -3.23
N SER A 87 11.39 -6.24 -2.18
CA SER A 87 10.06 -6.84 -2.09
C SER A 87 9.12 -6.24 -3.15
N ASP A 88 8.22 -7.08 -3.69
CA ASP A 88 7.12 -6.67 -4.57
C ASP A 88 5.89 -6.33 -3.72
N TYR A 89 5.35 -5.14 -3.96
CA TYR A 89 4.14 -4.63 -3.32
C TYR A 89 3.10 -4.35 -4.40
N LYS A 90 2.10 -5.23 -4.52
CA LYS A 90 1.00 -5.10 -5.47
C LYS A 90 -0.25 -4.59 -4.74
N LEU A 91 -0.63 -3.36 -5.02
CA LEU A 91 -1.84 -2.75 -4.49
C LEU A 91 -3.08 -3.39 -5.10
N LEU A 92 -4.01 -3.74 -4.22
CA LEU A 92 -5.33 -4.20 -4.57
C LEU A 92 -6.32 -3.06 -4.35
N VAL A 93 -7.38 -3.08 -5.15
CA VAL A 93 -8.60 -2.33 -4.85
C VAL A 93 -9.54 -3.38 -4.30
N PRO A 94 -10.00 -3.29 -3.04
CA PRO A 94 -10.92 -4.27 -2.50
C PRO A 94 -12.17 -4.27 -3.37
N ASN A 95 -12.65 -5.47 -3.69
CA ASN A 95 -14.03 -5.62 -4.08
C ASN A 95 -14.81 -5.50 -2.77
N ILE A 96 -15.46 -4.37 -2.52
CA ILE A 96 -16.50 -4.34 -1.48
C ILE A 96 -17.49 -5.42 -1.94
N PRO A 97 -17.71 -6.51 -1.17
CA PRO A 97 -18.83 -7.38 -1.51
C PRO A 97 -20.05 -6.48 -1.53
N ASN A 98 -20.75 -6.43 -2.68
CA ASN A 98 -22.00 -5.69 -2.78
C ASN A 98 -22.78 -6.00 -1.51
N ILE A 99 -23.03 -4.98 -0.70
CA ILE A 99 -24.00 -5.11 0.37
C ILE A 99 -25.30 -5.29 -0.39
N ASP A 100 -25.68 -6.56 -0.55
CA ASP A 100 -26.97 -6.93 -1.09
C ASP A 100 -27.98 -6.08 -0.34
N SER A 101 -28.64 -5.22 -1.09
CA SER A 101 -29.59 -4.23 -0.60
C SER A 101 -30.80 -5.02 -0.10
N GLY A 102 -30.78 -5.34 1.19
CA GLY A 102 -31.95 -5.83 1.93
C GLY A 102 -32.92 -4.69 2.22
#